data_AF-A0A645FK09-F1
#
_entry.id   AF-A0A645FK09-F1
#
_cell.length_a   1.000
_cell.length_b   1.000
_cell.length_c   1.000
_cell.angle_alpha   90.00
_cell.angle_beta   90.00
_cell.angle_gamma   90.00
#
_symmetry.space_group_name_H-M   'P 1'
#
loop_
_entity.id
_entity.type
_entity.pdbx_description
1 polymer ?
#
loop_
_entity_poly.entity_id
_entity_poly.type
_entity_poly.pdbx_seq_one_letter_code
_entity_poly.pdbx_strand_id
1 'polypeptide(L)'
;MSLGRSIEIFDVSSFVDAAPRRPAPPRAGEGSGAAYAPALDAEYEQLLSSGVSLEQYLDQCEKEYLGYALRKHQNSYKVAELLRTSQSSIIRRKKKYFL
;
A
#
# COMPACT_ATOMS: atom_id res chain seq x y z
N MET A 1 -49.06 10.92 15.21
CA MET A 1 -49.31 9.84 14.23
C MET A 1 -48.21 9.90 13.17
N SER A 2 -47.16 9.08 13.31
CA SER A 2 -45.99 9.11 12.42
C SER A 2 -46.12 7.99 11.38
N LEU A 3 -46.23 8.33 10.10
CA LEU A 3 -46.28 7.36 9.01
C LEU A 3 -44.84 6.92 8.70
N GLY A 4 -44.47 5.73 9.19
CA GLY A 4 -43.23 5.08 8.79
C GLY A 4 -43.30 4.71 7.31
N ARG A 5 -42.53 5.41 6.46
CA ARG A 5 -42.29 5.01 5.07
C ARG A 5 -41.30 3.84 5.08
N SER A 6 -41.75 2.64 4.78
CA SER A 6 -40.90 1.54 4.37
C SER A 6 -40.60 1.66 2.87
N ILE A 7 -39.35 1.40 2.48
CA ILE A 7 -38.93 1.26 1.07
C ILE A 7 -38.53 -0.21 0.89
N GLU A 8 -39.25 -0.93 0.05
CA GLU A 8 -38.92 -2.30 -0.34
C GLU A 8 -37.99 -2.26 -1.55
N ILE A 9 -36.76 -2.78 -1.37
CA ILE A 9 -35.77 -2.89 -2.44
C ILE A 9 -35.85 -4.32 -2.98
N PHE A 10 -36.45 -4.48 -4.16
CA PHE A 10 -36.76 -5.79 -4.74
C PHE A 10 -35.63 -6.44 -5.53
N ASP A 11 -34.54 -5.74 -5.84
CA ASP A 11 -33.44 -6.36 -6.54
C ASP A 11 -32.13 -5.60 -6.35
N VAL A 12 -31.13 -6.28 -5.81
CA VAL A 12 -29.77 -5.76 -5.59
C VAL A 12 -28.83 -6.22 -6.72
N SER A 13 -29.31 -7.09 -7.63
CA SER A 13 -28.50 -7.75 -8.66
C SER A 13 -27.97 -6.81 -9.73
N SER A 14 -28.56 -5.62 -9.88
CA SER A 14 -28.10 -4.57 -10.80
C SER A 14 -26.88 -3.78 -10.30
N PHE A 15 -26.53 -3.88 -9.01
CA PHE A 15 -25.30 -3.27 -8.48
C PHE A 15 -24.05 -4.13 -8.70
N VAL A 16 -24.23 -5.38 -9.15
CA VAL A 16 -23.15 -6.35 -9.34
C VAL A 16 -22.68 -6.43 -10.80
N ASP A 17 -22.97 -5.37 -11.58
CA ASP A 17 -22.59 -5.35 -12.98
C ASP A 17 -21.07 -5.21 -13.14
N ALA A 18 -20.48 -6.34 -13.51
CA ALA A 18 -19.22 -6.52 -14.23
C ALA A 18 -18.09 -5.51 -13.92
N ALA A 19 -17.44 -5.69 -12.77
CA ALA A 19 -16.04 -5.30 -12.67
C ALA A 19 -15.28 -5.95 -13.85
N PRO A 20 -14.42 -5.21 -14.57
CA PRO A 20 -13.60 -5.81 -15.62
C PRO A 20 -12.88 -7.00 -15.01
N ARG A 21 -13.08 -8.19 -15.59
CA ARG A 21 -12.43 -9.43 -15.16
C ARG A 21 -10.92 -9.19 -15.16
N ARG A 22 -10.37 -8.81 -14.01
CA ARG A 22 -8.96 -8.97 -13.72
C ARG A 22 -8.67 -10.46 -13.97
N PRO A 23 -7.62 -10.81 -14.71
CA PRO A 23 -7.21 -12.21 -14.76
C PRO A 23 -7.07 -12.66 -13.30
N ALA A 24 -7.78 -13.72 -12.94
CA ALA A 24 -7.67 -14.31 -11.63
C ALA A 24 -6.17 -14.57 -11.39
N PRO A 25 -5.62 -14.22 -10.21
CA PRO A 25 -4.29 -14.72 -9.88
C PRO A 25 -4.32 -16.23 -10.07
N PRO A 26 -3.28 -16.82 -10.70
CA PRO A 26 -3.24 -18.25 -10.93
C PRO A 26 -3.50 -18.94 -9.60
N ARG A 27 -4.45 -19.89 -9.62
CA ARG A 27 -4.81 -20.69 -8.45
C ARG A 27 -3.53 -21.17 -7.80
N ALA A 28 -3.38 -20.90 -6.51
CA ALA A 28 -2.31 -21.42 -5.68
C ALA A 28 -2.43 -22.96 -5.67
N GLY A 29 -1.82 -23.57 -6.65
CA GLY A 29 -1.64 -24.99 -6.83
C GLY A 29 -0.23 -25.16 -7.36
N GLU A 30 0.63 -25.59 -6.46
CA GLU A 30 1.89 -26.29 -6.72
C GLU A 30 3.07 -25.45 -7.23
N GLY A 31 4.05 -25.31 -6.34
CA GLY A 31 5.46 -25.20 -6.71
C GLY A 31 5.90 -23.86 -7.26
N SER A 32 5.95 -22.83 -6.43
CA SER A 32 6.83 -21.69 -6.71
C SER A 32 7.66 -21.40 -5.47
N GLY A 33 8.71 -22.22 -5.30
CA GLY A 33 9.90 -21.76 -4.62
C GLY A 33 10.47 -20.62 -5.46
N ALA A 34 9.93 -19.41 -5.27
CA ALA A 34 10.63 -18.20 -5.66
C ALA A 34 12.03 -18.35 -5.09
N ALA A 35 13.05 -18.32 -5.96
CA ALA A 35 14.44 -18.52 -5.57
C ALA A 35 14.72 -17.69 -4.30
N TYR A 36 14.74 -18.39 -3.17
CA TYR A 36 14.74 -17.79 -1.85
C TYR A 36 16.11 -17.15 -1.71
N ALA A 37 16.17 -15.82 -1.63
CA ALA A 37 17.42 -15.08 -1.69
C ALA A 37 18.04 -15.05 -0.28
N PRO A 38 19.05 -15.88 0.03
CA PRO A 38 19.57 -16.03 1.39
C PRO A 38 20.14 -14.73 1.98
N ALA A 39 20.49 -13.76 1.13
CA ALA A 39 20.95 -12.45 1.54
C ALA A 39 19.83 -11.60 2.20
N LEU A 40 18.59 -11.71 1.73
CA LEU A 40 17.45 -10.99 2.33
C LEU A 40 17.11 -11.57 3.70
N ASP A 41 17.17 -12.89 3.86
CA ASP A 41 16.94 -13.52 5.16
C ASP A 41 17.98 -13.09 6.19
N ALA A 42 19.25 -13.01 5.81
CA ALA A 42 20.32 -12.57 6.70
C ALA A 42 20.08 -11.12 7.20
N GLU A 43 19.58 -10.23 6.34
CA GLU A 43 19.24 -8.85 6.72
C GLU A 43 18.06 -8.82 7.71
N TYR A 44 17.00 -9.60 7.46
CA TYR A 44 15.85 -9.69 8.36
C TYR A 44 16.20 -10.31 9.72
N GLU A 45 17.01 -11.37 9.74
CA GLU A 45 17.52 -11.96 10.98
C GLU A 45 18.34 -10.95 11.79
N GLN A 46 19.16 -10.13 11.12
CA GLN A 46 19.89 -9.07 11.79
C GLN A 46 18.96 -8.01 12.39
N LEU A 47 17.95 -7.57 11.64
CA LEU A 47 16.93 -6.62 12.13
C LEU A 47 16.17 -7.18 13.34
N LEU A 48 15.75 -8.45 13.29
CA LEU A 48 15.11 -9.15 14.40
C LEU A 48 16.02 -9.23 15.62
N SER A 49 17.29 -9.62 15.44
CA SER A 49 18.27 -9.72 16.53
C SER A 49 18.58 -8.37 17.19
N SER A 50 18.51 -7.28 16.42
CA SER A 50 18.72 -5.92 16.92
C SER A 50 17.48 -5.32 17.62
N GLY A 51 16.36 -6.03 17.61
CA GLY A 51 15.12 -5.60 18.26
C GLY A 51 14.39 -4.47 17.53
N VAL A 52 14.62 -4.29 16.23
CA VAL A 52 13.89 -3.31 15.43
C VAL A 52 12.43 -3.71 15.37
N SER A 53 11.53 -2.79 15.77
CA SER A 53 10.11 -3.06 15.70
C SER A 53 9.60 -2.98 14.26
N LEU A 54 8.49 -3.66 13.98
CA LEU A 54 7.84 -3.58 12.67
C LEU A 54 7.51 -2.12 12.29
N GLU A 55 7.07 -1.31 13.26
CA GLU A 55 6.75 0.10 13.04
C GLU A 55 7.99 0.91 12.62
N GLN A 56 9.14 0.67 13.28
CA GLN A 56 10.41 1.32 12.92
C GLN A 56 10.86 0.91 11.51
N TYR A 57 10.73 -0.36 11.16
CA TYR A 57 11.07 -0.85 9.82
C TYR A 57 10.19 -0.22 8.73
N LEU A 58 8.87 -0.12 8.97
CA LEU A 58 7.94 0.51 8.04
C LEU A 58 8.23 2.01 7.87
N ASP A 59 8.54 2.72 8.96
CA ASP A 59 8.92 4.13 8.92
C ASP A 59 10.22 4.35 8.13
N GLN A 60 11.21 3.46 8.30
CA GLN A 60 12.45 3.52 7.55
C GLN A 60 12.22 3.25 6.05
N CYS A 61 11.46 2.21 5.71
CA CYS A 61 11.10 1.91 4.32
C CYS A 61 10.35 3.09 3.67
N GLU A 62 9.40 3.68 4.40
CA GLU A 62 8.65 4.84 3.91
C GLU A 62 9.59 6.04 3.67
N LYS A 63 10.50 6.32 4.60
CA LYS A 63 11.49 7.40 4.49
C LYS A 63 12.41 7.21 3.30
N GLU A 64 12.95 6.01 3.11
CA GLU A 64 13.87 5.71 2.02
C GLU A 64 13.20 5.83 0.65
N TYR A 65 12.00 5.26 0.54
CA TYR A 65 11.24 5.31 -0.71
C TYR A 65 10.80 6.74 -1.07
N LEU A 66 10.30 7.50 -0.10
CA LEU A 66 9.95 8.90 -0.28
C LEU A 66 11.18 9.75 -0.63
N GLY A 67 12.29 9.53 0.08
CA GLY A 67 13.56 10.23 -0.15
C GLY A 67 14.10 9.97 -1.56
N TYR A 68 14.06 8.73 -2.04
CA TYR A 68 14.42 8.39 -3.41
C TYR A 68 13.54 9.13 -4.45
N ALA A 69 12.22 9.09 -4.27
CA ALA A 69 11.28 9.76 -5.19
C ALA A 69 11.48 11.29 -5.21
N LEU A 70 11.69 11.91 -4.04
CA LEU A 70 11.95 13.34 -3.91
C LEU A 70 13.28 13.76 -4.55
N ARG A 71 14.35 12.99 -4.34
CA ARG A 71 15.65 13.26 -4.99
C ARG A 71 15.55 13.18 -6.52
N LYS A 72 14.79 12.22 -7.04
CA LYS A 72 14.65 11.98 -8.48
C LYS A 72 13.81 13.05 -9.19
N HIS A 73 12.74 13.53 -8.58
CA HIS A 73 11.77 14.41 -9.25
C HIS A 73 11.73 15.85 -8.73
N GLN A 74 12.32 16.14 -7.56
CA GLN A 74 12.42 17.45 -6.89
C GLN A 74 11.10 18.25 -6.76
N ASN A 75 9.96 17.62 -7.04
CA ASN A 75 8.65 18.25 -7.06
C ASN A 75 7.65 17.37 -6.31
N SER A 76 7.14 17.88 -5.19
CA SER A 76 6.21 17.18 -4.32
C SER A 76 4.89 16.80 -5.00
N TYR A 77 4.44 17.57 -5.99
CA TYR A 77 3.22 17.26 -6.75
C TYR A 77 3.43 16.04 -7.65
N LYS A 78 4.54 16.02 -8.42
CA LYS A 78 4.90 14.87 -9.27
C LYS A 78 5.14 13.61 -8.44
N VAL A 79 5.77 13.75 -7.28
CA VAL A 79 5.97 12.63 -6.35
C VAL A 79 4.65 12.10 -5.80
N ALA A 80 3.71 12.99 -5.47
CA ALA A 80 2.37 12.57 -5.03
C ALA A 80 1.63 11.77 -6.10
N GLU A 81 1.70 12.21 -7.36
CA GLU A 81 1.13 11.50 -8.51
C GLU A 81 1.78 10.11 -8.71
N LEU A 82 3.11 10.05 -8.71
CA LEU A 82 3.87 8.80 -8.85
C LEU A 82 3.59 7.80 -7.73
N LEU A 83 3.57 8.27 -6.49
CA LEU A 83 3.29 7.46 -5.31
C LEU A 83 1.79 7.23 -5.09
N ARG A 84 0.94 7.71 -6.01
CA ARG A 84 -0.53 7.60 -5.96
C ARG A 84 -1.11 8.00 -4.61
N THR A 85 -0.64 9.13 -4.10
CA THR A 85 -1.06 9.70 -2.83
C THR A 85 -1.32 11.19 -3.00
N SER A 86 -1.82 11.85 -1.94
CA SER A 86 -2.07 13.30 -2.01
C SER A 86 -0.80 14.10 -1.76
N GLN A 87 -0.73 15.29 -2.36
CA GLN A 87 0.38 16.22 -2.13
C GLN A 87 0.51 16.60 -0.64
N SER A 88 -0.61 16.79 0.06
CA SER A 88 -0.63 17.10 1.49
C SER A 88 -0.03 15.97 2.33
N SER A 89 -0.28 14.71 1.98
CA SER A 89 0.37 13.56 2.62
C SER A 89 1.87 13.50 2.36
N ILE A 90 2.34 13.83 1.14
CA ILE A 90 3.78 13.94 0.86
C ILE A 90 4.42 15.05 1.69
N ILE A 91 3.80 16.23 1.78
CA ILE A 91 4.32 17.36 2.57
C ILE A 91 4.40 16.98 4.05
N ARG A 92 3.39 16.30 4.61
CA ARG A 92 3.41 15.84 6.00
C ARG A 92 4.56 14.87 6.27
N ARG A 93 4.77 13.89 5.38
CA ARG A 93 5.86 12.91 5.49
C ARG A 93 7.23 13.55 5.30
N LYS A 94 7.35 14.49 4.38
CA LYS A 94 8.56 15.29 4.17
C LYS A 94 8.95 16.03 5.46
N LYS A 95 7.97 16.62 6.16
CA LYS A 95 8.17 17.24 7.48
C LYS A 95 8.50 16.19 8.56
N LYS A 96 7.79 15.06 8.63
CA LYS A 96 8.04 13.96 9.59
C LYS A 96 9.49 13.49 9.53
N TYR A 97 10.03 13.33 8.32
CA TYR A 97 11.34 12.73 8.09
C TYR A 97 12.47 13.73 7.79
N PHE A 98 12.19 15.04 7.84
CA PHE A 98 13.14 16.12 7.52
C PHE A 98 13.82 15.94 6.14
N LEU A 99 13.01 15.59 5.12
CA LEU A 99 13.42 15.40 3.73
C LEU A 99 13.21 16.65 2.87
#